data_AF-A0A943K080-F1
#
_entry.id   AF-A0A943K080-F1
#
_cell.length_a   1.000
_cell.length_b   1.000
_cell.length_c   1.000
_cell.angle_alpha   90.00
_cell.angle_beta   90.00
_cell.angle_gamma   90.00
#
_symmetry.space_group_name_H-M   'P 1'
#
loop_
_entity.id
_entity.type
_entity.pdbx_description
1 polymer ?
#
loop_
_entity_poly.entity_id
_entity_poly.type
_entity_poly.pdbx_seq_one_letter_code
_entity_poly.pdbx_strand_id
1 'polypeptide(L)'
;MARQVILEKKAKEKILEQMEYLDEINSDTVADLIIPHMSFDVKKAIRQQAKRQANQLIAKKKGQDGSRSWFACKDKYVNIEKTKSMEDLNIIEDSLAKKYVGLNKSEKKVEKQKELLSGQLMIDVS
;
A
#
# COMPACT_ATOMS: atom_id res chain seq x y z
N MET A 1 -2.31 2.55 12.29
CA MET A 1 -2.52 3.11 10.95
C MET A 1 -2.03 4.55 10.92
N ALA A 2 -1.51 5.01 9.78
CA ALA A 2 -0.71 6.24 9.69
C ALA A 2 -1.54 7.53 9.88
N ARG A 3 -1.09 8.37 10.81
CA ARG A 3 -1.29 9.83 10.92
C ARG A 3 -0.10 10.31 11.75
N GLN A 4 0.74 11.25 11.38
CA GLN A 4 0.99 12.04 10.19
C GLN A 4 2.39 12.60 10.49
N VAL A 5 3.19 12.94 9.48
CA VAL A 5 3.96 14.18 9.63
C VAL A 5 2.87 15.22 9.87
N ILE A 6 2.76 15.81 11.06
CA ILE A 6 1.68 16.74 11.35
C ILE A 6 1.99 18.01 10.56
N LEU A 7 1.59 18.00 9.30
CA LEU A 7 1.39 19.21 8.55
C LEU A 7 0.03 19.72 9.00
N GLU A 8 0.04 20.74 9.83
CA GLU A 8 -1.19 21.36 10.30
C GLU A 8 -2.07 21.77 9.12
N LYS A 9 -3.40 21.70 9.30
CA LYS A 9 -4.34 22.01 8.21
C LYS A 9 -4.05 23.38 7.56
N LYS A 10 -3.73 24.38 8.39
CA LYS A 10 -3.33 25.72 7.94
C LYS A 10 -2.03 25.75 7.13
N ALA A 11 -1.04 24.94 7.53
CA ALA A 11 0.21 24.83 6.78
C ALA A 11 -0.03 24.15 5.43
N LYS A 12 -0.88 23.13 5.38
CA LYS A 12 -1.26 22.46 4.14
C LYS A 12 -1.97 23.41 3.18
N GLU A 13 -2.92 24.19 3.66
CA GLU A 13 -3.65 25.18 2.86
C GLU A 13 -2.68 26.22 2.27
N LYS A 14 -1.77 26.77 3.09
CA LYS A 14 -0.74 27.71 2.61
C LYS A 14 0.22 27.12 1.59
N ILE A 15 0.64 25.86 1.75
CA ILE A 15 1.52 25.20 0.79
C ILE A 15 0.80 24.99 -0.54
N LEU A 16 -0.48 24.61 -0.50
CA LEU A 16 -1.29 24.48 -1.72
C LEU A 16 -1.45 25.83 -2.43
N GLU A 17 -1.70 26.91 -1.70
CA GLU A 17 -1.71 28.27 -2.26
C GLU A 17 -0.35 28.61 -2.88
N GLN A 18 0.78 28.33 -2.21
CA GLN A 18 2.12 28.57 -2.74
C GLN A 18 2.43 27.77 -4.01
N MET A 19 1.90 26.55 -4.12
CA MET A 19 2.04 25.70 -5.32
C MET A 19 1.36 26.31 -6.55
N GLU A 20 0.29 27.08 -6.39
CA GLU A 20 -0.42 27.73 -7.51
C GLU A 20 0.41 28.81 -8.21
N TYR A 21 1.47 29.32 -7.56
CA TYR A 21 2.35 30.37 -8.09
C TYR A 21 3.69 29.82 -8.64
N LEU A 22 3.87 28.51 -8.70
CA LEU A 22 5.08 27.88 -9.23
C LEU A 22 4.88 27.48 -10.70
N ASP A 23 5.78 27.96 -11.57
CA ASP A 23 5.74 27.63 -13.01
C ASP A 23 6.02 26.15 -13.30
N GLU A 24 6.82 25.50 -12.44
CA GLU A 24 7.12 24.07 -12.50
C GLU A 24 7.12 23.47 -11.09
N ILE A 25 6.56 22.26 -10.93
CA ILE A 25 6.50 21.52 -9.67
C ILE A 25 7.16 20.16 -9.82
N ASN A 26 8.09 19.87 -8.92
CA ASN A 26 8.58 18.52 -8.68
C ASN A 26 8.47 18.16 -7.19
N SER A 27 8.69 16.88 -6.87
CA SER A 27 8.53 16.37 -5.51
C SER A 27 9.47 17.02 -4.50
N ASP A 28 10.66 17.43 -4.92
CA ASP A 28 11.67 18.03 -4.05
C ASP A 28 11.28 19.48 -3.74
N THR A 29 10.79 20.23 -4.72
CA THR A 29 10.28 21.60 -4.53
C THR A 29 9.12 21.63 -3.53
N VAL A 30 8.20 20.66 -3.62
CA VAL A 30 7.08 20.55 -2.68
C VAL A 30 7.55 20.09 -1.30
N ALA A 31 8.59 19.24 -1.23
CA ALA A 31 9.18 18.84 0.05
C ALA A 31 9.79 20.03 0.78
N ASP A 32 10.47 20.93 0.07
CA ASP A 32 11.06 22.15 0.64
C ASP A 32 10.00 23.09 1.23
N LEU A 33 8.81 23.17 0.63
CA LEU A 33 7.68 23.93 1.20
C LEU A 33 7.09 23.24 2.45
N ILE A 34 7.14 21.91 2.51
CA ILE A 34 6.59 21.13 3.63
C ILE A 34 7.51 21.17 4.85
N ILE A 35 8.83 21.05 4.66
CA ILE A 35 9.84 20.88 5.73
C ILE A 35 9.71 21.90 6.87
N PRO A 36 9.57 23.21 6.63
CA PRO A 36 9.47 24.22 7.69
C PRO A 36 8.24 24.03 8.59
N HIS A 37 7.22 23.35 8.10
CA HIS A 37 5.95 23.13 8.79
C HIS A 37 5.83 21.73 9.40
N MET A 38 6.88 20.92 9.35
CA MET A 38 6.87 19.56 9.91
C MET A 38 7.22 19.58 11.40
N SER A 39 6.36 19.01 12.24
CA SER A 39 6.78 18.55 13.57
C SER A 39 7.42 17.15 13.45
N PHE A 40 8.75 17.06 13.47
CA PHE A 40 9.45 15.79 13.28
C PHE A 40 9.83 15.13 14.62
N ASP A 41 9.25 13.98 14.92
CA ASP A 41 9.65 13.11 16.03
C ASP A 41 10.57 12.01 15.50
N VAL A 42 11.89 12.22 15.65
CA VAL A 42 12.94 11.33 15.15
C VAL A 42 12.75 9.89 15.65
N LYS A 43 12.39 9.71 16.93
CA LYS A 43 12.21 8.38 17.53
C LYS A 43 11.03 7.65 16.88
N LYS A 44 9.93 8.36 16.63
CA LYS A 44 8.77 7.79 15.92
C LYS A 44 9.11 7.45 14.47
N ALA A 45 9.82 8.33 13.76
CA ALA A 45 10.23 8.11 12.37
C ALA A 45 11.12 6.86 12.24
N ILE A 46 12.14 6.72 13.10
CA ILE A 46 13.01 5.54 13.16
C ILE A 46 12.17 4.28 13.43
N ARG A 47 11.28 4.31 14.43
CA ARG A 47 10.45 3.15 14.78
C ARG A 47 9.51 2.75 13.65
N GLN A 48 8.96 3.72 12.91
CA GLN A 48 8.10 3.46 11.76
C GLN A 48 8.89 2.83 10.61
N GLN A 49 10.08 3.35 10.31
CA GLN A 49 10.95 2.80 9.28
C GLN A 49 11.40 1.38 9.65
N ALA A 50 11.80 1.15 10.90
CA ALA A 50 12.12 -0.17 11.41
C ALA A 50 10.93 -1.14 11.29
N LYS A 51 9.71 -0.71 11.63
CA LYS A 51 8.48 -1.52 11.44
C LYS A 51 8.23 -1.86 9.97
N ARG A 52 8.44 -0.91 9.05
CA ARG A 52 8.31 -1.15 7.60
C ARG A 52 9.30 -2.23 7.15
N GLN A 53 10.56 -2.12 7.55
CA GLN A 53 11.60 -3.11 7.24
C GLN A 53 11.29 -4.49 7.85
N ALA A 54 10.84 -4.53 9.11
CA ALA A 54 10.42 -5.76 9.76
C ALA A 54 9.27 -6.45 9.00
N ASN A 55 8.25 -5.69 8.59
CA ASN A 55 7.13 -6.23 7.83
C ASN A 55 7.56 -6.80 6.45
N GLN A 56 8.53 -6.15 5.79
CA GLN A 56 9.11 -6.65 4.54
C GLN A 56 9.88 -7.96 4.76
N LEU A 57 10.66 -8.06 5.84
CA LEU A 57 11.37 -9.30 6.19
C LEU A 57 10.40 -10.44 6.49
N ILE A 58 9.37 -10.19 7.29
CA ILE A 58 8.32 -11.17 7.59
C ILE A 58 7.63 -11.61 6.28
N ALA A 59 7.39 -10.69 5.35
CA ALA A 59 6.77 -10.98 4.07
C ALA A 59 7.60 -11.87 3.14
N LYS A 60 8.93 -11.78 3.22
CA LYS A 60 9.86 -12.61 2.46
C LYS A 60 10.05 -14.00 3.06
N LYS A 61 9.63 -14.21 4.31
CA LYS A 61 9.78 -15.50 4.99
C LYS A 61 8.81 -16.51 4.39
N LYS A 62 9.39 -17.45 3.63
CA LYS A 62 8.68 -18.54 2.97
C LYS A 62 8.60 -19.78 3.87
N GLY A 63 7.57 -20.58 3.63
CA GLY A 63 7.38 -21.91 4.18
C GLY A 63 8.21 -22.96 3.45
N GLN A 64 7.97 -24.22 3.82
CA GLN A 64 8.67 -25.36 3.22
C GLN A 64 8.34 -25.54 1.74
N ASP A 65 7.13 -25.18 1.32
CA ASP A 65 6.63 -25.24 -0.06
C ASP A 65 7.06 -24.03 -0.91
N GLY A 66 7.82 -23.09 -0.35
CA GLY A 66 8.21 -21.85 -1.02
C GLY A 66 7.10 -20.79 -1.12
N SER A 67 5.91 -21.07 -0.58
CA SER A 67 4.84 -20.10 -0.41
C SER A 67 5.04 -19.31 0.89
N ARG A 68 4.20 -18.32 1.16
CA ARG A 68 4.33 -17.48 2.36
C ARG A 68 3.61 -18.15 3.53
N SER A 69 4.27 -18.32 4.67
CA SER A 69 3.61 -18.87 5.88
C SER A 69 3.18 -17.82 6.89
N TRP A 70 3.70 -16.58 6.78
CA TRP A 70 3.46 -15.51 7.74
C TRP A 70 2.48 -14.46 7.18
N PHE A 71 1.30 -14.36 7.78
CA PHE A 71 0.23 -13.45 7.33
C PHE A 71 -0.13 -12.44 8.40
N ALA A 72 -0.47 -11.23 7.97
CA ALA A 72 -0.97 -10.20 8.88
C ALA A 72 -2.39 -10.59 9.34
N CYS A 73 -2.61 -10.61 10.65
CA CYS A 73 -3.90 -10.83 11.29
C CYS A 73 -4.05 -9.79 12.41
N LYS A 74 -5.07 -8.93 12.34
CA LYS A 74 -5.31 -7.84 13.29
C LYS A 74 -4.04 -6.96 13.47
N ASP A 75 -3.43 -7.02 14.66
CA ASP A 75 -2.26 -6.24 15.08
C ASP A 75 -0.94 -7.04 15.03
N LYS A 76 -0.97 -8.30 14.59
CA LYS A 76 0.17 -9.23 14.59
C LYS A 76 0.36 -9.91 13.24
N TYR A 77 1.48 -10.64 13.13
CA TYR A 77 1.68 -11.63 12.07
C TYR A 77 1.57 -13.03 12.65
N VAL A 78 0.88 -13.92 11.94
CA VAL A 78 0.62 -15.29 12.35
C VAL A 78 1.29 -16.23 11.36
N ASN A 79 2.03 -17.21 11.88
CA ASN A 79 2.52 -18.33 11.09
C ASN A 79 1.43 -19.39 11.00
N ILE A 80 0.85 -19.58 9.81
CA ILE A 80 -0.27 -20.52 9.60
C ILE A 80 0.13 -21.98 9.78
N GLU A 81 1.42 -22.31 9.65
CA GLU A 81 1.94 -23.67 9.84
C GLU A 81 2.07 -24.05 11.32
N LYS A 82 2.08 -23.06 12.23
CA LYS A 82 2.36 -23.26 13.66
C LYS A 82 1.26 -22.78 14.59
N THR A 83 0.34 -21.95 14.10
CA THR A 83 -0.75 -21.43 14.91
C THR A 83 -1.72 -22.54 15.30
N LYS A 84 -2.30 -22.42 16.50
CA LYS A 84 -3.40 -23.28 16.98
C LYS A 84 -4.72 -22.51 17.08
N SER A 85 -4.72 -21.24 16.68
CA SER A 85 -5.88 -20.36 16.76
C SER A 85 -6.70 -20.48 15.48
N MET A 86 -7.86 -21.14 15.58
CA MET A 86 -8.79 -21.24 14.45
C MET A 86 -9.35 -19.88 14.05
N GLU A 87 -9.58 -18.99 15.02
CA GLU A 87 -10.04 -17.62 14.76
C GLU A 87 -9.04 -16.85 13.89
N ASP A 88 -7.74 -16.95 14.19
CA ASP A 88 -6.70 -16.31 13.38
C ASP A 88 -6.67 -16.88 11.95
N LEU A 89 -6.86 -18.19 11.80
CA LEU A 89 -6.89 -18.84 10.48
C LEU A 89 -8.08 -18.36 9.64
N ASN A 90 -9.29 -18.29 10.22
CA ASN A 90 -10.48 -17.81 9.53
C ASN A 90 -10.32 -16.36 9.05
N ILE A 91 -9.74 -15.49 9.88
CA ILE A 91 -9.50 -14.09 9.51
C ILE A 91 -8.50 -13.98 8.36
N ILE A 92 -7.47 -14.83 8.35
CA ILE A 92 -6.48 -14.88 7.27
C ILE A 92 -7.12 -15.39 5.99
N GLU A 93 -7.94 -16.43 6.07
CA GLU A 93 -8.70 -16.97 4.94
C GLU A 93 -9.60 -15.90 4.29
N ASP A 94 -10.41 -15.20 5.09
CA ASP A 94 -11.24 -14.09 4.61
C ASP A 94 -10.44 -12.99 3.93
N SER A 95 -9.27 -12.67 4.49
CA SER A 95 -8.35 -11.67 3.93
C SER A 95 -7.78 -12.12 2.57
N LEU A 96 -7.45 -13.41 2.43
CA LEU A 96 -6.96 -13.98 1.18
C LEU A 96 -8.06 -14.04 0.12
N ALA A 97 -9.27 -14.46 0.49
CA ALA A 97 -10.42 -14.50 -0.41
C ALA A 97 -10.72 -13.11 -1.01
N LYS A 98 -10.71 -12.05 -0.19
CA LYS A 98 -10.91 -10.68 -0.66
C LYS A 98 -9.82 -10.23 -1.65
N LYS A 99 -8.56 -10.58 -1.38
CA LYS A 99 -7.44 -10.27 -2.29
C LYS A 99 -7.57 -11.02 -3.60
N TYR A 100 -7.94 -12.30 -3.55
CA TYR A 100 -8.16 -13.12 -4.73
C TYR A 100 -9.23 -12.50 -5.64
N VAL A 101 -10.37 -12.09 -5.07
CA VAL A 101 -11.43 -11.41 -5.84
C VAL A 101 -10.90 -10.13 -6.51
N GLY A 102 -10.11 -9.32 -5.80
CA GLY A 102 -9.50 -8.10 -6.35
C GLY A 102 -8.49 -8.38 -7.47
N LEU A 103 -7.66 -9.41 -7.31
CA LEU A 103 -6.69 -9.84 -8.31
C LEU A 103 -7.38 -10.37 -9.57
N ASN A 104 -8.38 -11.26 -9.41
CA ASN A 104 -9.16 -11.79 -10.52
C ASN A 104 -9.88 -10.67 -11.30
N LYS A 105 -10.45 -9.68 -10.60
CA LYS A 105 -11.01 -8.49 -11.27
C LYS A 105 -9.98 -7.72 -12.09
N SER A 106 -8.74 -7.65 -11.61
CA SER A 106 -7.66 -6.95 -12.31
C SER A 106 -7.15 -7.75 -13.51
N GLU A 107 -7.05 -9.07 -13.37
CA GLU A 107 -6.73 -10.01 -14.44
C GLU A 107 -7.73 -9.91 -15.60
N LYS A 108 -9.04 -9.94 -15.30
CA LYS A 108 -10.10 -9.77 -16.32
C LYS A 108 -10.00 -8.45 -17.08
N LYS A 109 -9.56 -7.37 -16.43
CA LYS A 109 -9.33 -6.08 -17.12
C LYS A 109 -8.17 -6.19 -18.11
N VAL A 110 -7.11 -6.89 -17.73
CA VAL A 110 -5.96 -7.14 -18.60
C VAL A 110 -6.37 -8.03 -19.78
N GLU A 111 -7.14 -9.08 -19.54
CA GLU A 111 -7.68 -9.96 -20.61
C GLU A 111 -8.52 -9.19 -21.61
N LYS A 112 -9.48 -8.38 -21.14
CA LYS A 112 -10.29 -7.53 -22.03
C LYS A 112 -9.43 -6.59 -22.87
N GLN A 113 -8.38 -6.01 -22.30
CA GLN A 113 -7.46 -5.15 -23.04
C GLN A 113 -6.69 -5.94 -24.11
N LYS A 114 -6.28 -7.19 -23.82
CA LYS A 114 -5.64 -8.07 -24.80
C LYS A 114 -6.58 -8.42 -25.94
N GLU A 115 -7.84 -8.73 -25.66
CA GLU A 115 -8.89 -9.03 -26.67
C GLU A 115 -9.17 -7.83 -27.57
N LEU A 116 -9.17 -6.61 -27.01
CA LEU A 116 -9.29 -5.37 -27.79
C LEU A 116 -8.09 -5.19 -28.72
N LEU A 117 -6.87 -5.38 -28.22
CA LEU A 117 -5.64 -5.20 -28.99
C LEU A 117 -5.41 -6.31 -30.04
N SER A 118 -5.89 -7.52 -29.79
CA SER A 118 -5.82 -8.64 -30.73
C SER A 118 -6.89 -8.58 -31.83
N GLY A 119 -7.78 -7.57 -31.79
CA GLY A 119 -8.89 -7.43 -32.72
C GLY A 119 -10.02 -8.45 -32.52
N GLN A 120 -9.98 -9.24 -31.44
CA GLN A 120 -11.02 -10.20 -31.10
C GLN A 120 -12.31 -9.51 -30.61
N LEU A 121 -12.18 -8.29 -30.07
CA LEU A 121 -13.29 -7.36 -29.89
C LEU A 121 -13.23 -6.32 -31.01
N MET A 122 -13.89 -6.61 -32.15
CA MET A 122 -14.17 -5.57 -33.14
C MET A 122 -15.13 -4.56 -32.52
N ILE A 123 -14.67 -3.32 -32.34
CA ILE A 123 -15.58 -2.20 -32.15
C ILE A 123 -16.16 -1.90 -33.54
N ASP A 124 -17.38 -2.35 -33.80
CA ASP A 124 -18.20 -1.74 -34.85
C ASP A 124 -18.48 -0.31 -34.40
N VAL A 125 -17.63 0.62 -34.82
CA VAL A 125 -17.97 2.04 -34.83
C VAL A 125 -18.74 2.27 -36.13
N SER A 126 -20.07 2.11 -36.06
CA SER A 126 -20.99 2.65 -37.06
C SER A 126 -21.18 4.15 -36.86
#